data_AF-A0A849KXX8-F1
#
_entry.id   AF-A0A849KXX8-F1
#
_cell.length_a   1.000
_cell.length_b   1.000
_cell.length_c   1.000
_cell.angle_alpha   90.00
_cell.angle_beta   90.00
_cell.angle_gamma   90.00
#
_symmetry.space_group_name_H-M   'P 1'
#
loop_
_entity.id
_entity.type
_entity.pdbx_description
1 polymer ?
#
loop_
_entity_poly.entity_id
_entity_poly.type
_entity_poly.pdbx_seq_one_letter_code
_entity_poly.pdbx_strand_id
1 'polypeptide(L)'
;EAGKVTEIVAVSVGPAQAQETLRTALAMGADRAILVKTDETVEPLGVAKVLKGVVEAEQPDLVFLGKQAIDDDANQTGQMLSALLNWSQATFASKVELADGSAKVTR
;
A
#
# COMPACT_ATOMS: atom_id res chain seq x y z
N GLU A 1 14.29 -9.41 -10.68
CA GLU A 1 13.11 -8.56 -10.94
C GLU A 1 12.83 -8.47 -12.43
N ALA A 2 11.62 -8.08 -12.83
CA ALA A 2 11.27 -7.86 -14.24
C ALA A 2 11.77 -6.50 -14.78
N GLY A 3 12.45 -5.68 -13.97
CA GLY A 3 13.06 -4.41 -14.37
C GLY A 3 12.06 -3.32 -14.79
N LYS A 4 10.82 -3.40 -14.30
CA LYS A 4 9.72 -2.48 -14.68
C LYS A 4 9.46 -1.35 -13.69
N VAL A 5 10.10 -1.39 -12.53
CA VAL A 5 9.99 -0.39 -11.46
C VAL A 5 11.40 -0.01 -11.01
N THR A 6 11.57 1.21 -10.53
CA THR A 6 12.86 1.74 -10.09
C THR A 6 13.02 1.76 -8.57
N GLU A 7 11.91 1.74 -7.83
CA GLU A 7 11.90 1.74 -6.37
C GLU A 7 10.61 1.08 -5.83
N ILE A 8 10.75 0.33 -4.75
CA ILE A 8 9.67 -0.28 -3.98
C ILE A 8 9.78 0.17 -2.52
N VAL A 9 8.73 0.86 -2.05
CA VAL A 9 8.61 1.33 -0.66
C VAL A 9 7.59 0.50 0.09
N ALA A 10 8.02 -0.26 1.08
CA ALA A 10 7.12 -0.98 1.97
C ALA A 10 6.64 -0.05 3.09
N VAL A 11 5.32 0.00 3.34
CA VAL A 11 4.75 0.88 4.36
C VAL A 11 3.86 0.08 5.30
N SER A 12 3.98 0.33 6.60
CA SER A 12 3.07 -0.22 7.61
C SER A 12 2.67 0.87 8.62
N VAL A 13 1.41 0.84 9.04
CA VAL A 13 0.85 1.73 10.08
C VAL A 13 0.48 0.85 11.26
N GLY A 14 1.13 1.05 12.40
CA GLY A 14 0.90 0.20 13.57
C GLY A 14 2.02 0.25 14.59
N PRO A 15 2.03 -0.70 15.54
CA PRO A 15 2.94 -0.63 16.68
C PRO A 15 4.36 -0.99 16.27
N ALA A 16 5.31 -0.86 17.19
CA ALA A 16 6.73 -1.13 16.90
C ALA A 16 6.99 -2.56 16.37
N GLN A 17 6.14 -3.52 16.71
CA GLN A 17 6.22 -4.90 16.23
C GLN A 17 6.01 -5.03 14.71
N ALA A 18 5.30 -4.09 14.08
CA ALA A 18 5.12 -4.07 12.62
C ALA A 18 6.45 -3.91 11.84
N GLN A 19 7.55 -3.56 12.51
CA GLN A 19 8.89 -3.60 11.91
C GLN A 19 9.29 -5.00 11.44
N GLU A 20 8.81 -6.07 12.07
CA GLU A 20 9.12 -7.44 11.63
C GLU A 20 8.54 -7.72 10.25
N THR A 21 7.29 -7.36 10.02
CA THR A 21 6.64 -7.45 8.71
C THR A 21 7.37 -6.62 7.65
N LEU A 22 7.80 -5.41 8.01
CA LEU A 22 8.60 -4.56 7.10
C LEU A 22 9.96 -5.19 6.79
N ARG A 23 10.64 -5.83 7.75
CA ARG A 23 11.88 -6.57 7.50
C ARG A 23 11.67 -7.73 6.52
N THR A 24 10.53 -8.41 6.59
CA THR A 24 10.16 -9.43 5.60
C THR A 24 9.99 -8.81 4.20
N ALA A 25 9.32 -7.66 4.09
CA ALA A 25 9.15 -6.98 2.80
C ALA A 25 10.51 -6.57 2.18
N LEU A 26 11.43 -6.05 3.00
CA LEU A 26 12.80 -5.75 2.58
C LEU A 26 13.53 -7.01 2.09
N ALA A 27 13.43 -8.13 2.82
CA ALA A 27 14.03 -9.40 2.42
C ALA A 27 13.43 -9.97 1.12
N MET A 28 12.20 -9.60 0.78
CA MET A 28 11.52 -9.99 -0.47
C MET A 28 11.86 -9.09 -1.65
N GLY A 29 12.59 -7.99 -1.45
CA GLY A 29 13.04 -7.09 -2.50
C GLY A 29 12.46 -5.67 -2.46
N ALA A 30 11.83 -5.24 -1.36
CA ALA A 30 11.58 -3.81 -1.18
C ALA A 30 12.90 -3.06 -0.92
N ASP A 31 13.08 -1.89 -1.52
CA ASP A 31 14.31 -1.08 -1.38
C ASP A 31 14.38 -0.39 -0.02
N ARG A 32 13.24 0.08 0.48
CA ARG A 32 13.13 0.75 1.77
C ARG A 32 11.79 0.51 2.44
N ALA A 33 11.74 0.83 3.73
CA ALA A 33 10.55 0.62 4.55
C ALA A 33 10.23 1.85 5.40
N ILE A 34 8.93 2.11 5.59
CA ILE A 34 8.40 3.17 6.43
C ILE A 34 7.46 2.55 7.45
N LEU A 35 7.76 2.75 8.73
CA LEU A 35 6.81 2.50 9.81
C LEU A 35 6.20 3.82 10.26
N VAL A 36 4.89 3.98 10.05
CA VAL A 36 4.12 5.01 10.75
C VAL A 36 3.70 4.43 12.09
N LYS A 37 4.50 4.70 13.13
CA LYS A 37 4.31 4.09 14.43
C LYS A 37 3.08 4.67 15.13
N THR A 38 2.19 3.80 15.59
CA THR A 38 1.09 4.11 16.51
C THR A 38 0.76 2.89 17.36
N ASP A 39 0.47 3.11 18.64
CA ASP A 39 0.01 2.05 19.53
C ASP A 39 -1.54 2.00 19.59
N GLU A 40 -2.22 2.90 18.86
CA GLU A 40 -3.68 2.93 18.76
C GLU A 40 -4.20 1.97 17.70
N THR A 41 -5.39 1.40 17.94
CA THR A 41 -6.14 0.71 16.88
C THR A 41 -6.67 1.76 15.91
N VAL A 42 -6.29 1.63 14.64
CA VAL A 42 -6.67 2.58 13.59
C VAL A 42 -7.70 1.94 12.67
N GLU A 43 -8.87 2.55 12.56
CA GLU A 43 -9.91 2.12 11.62
C GLU A 43 -9.48 2.37 10.15
N PRO A 44 -10.11 1.71 9.15
CA PRO A 44 -9.72 1.82 7.75
C PRO A 44 -9.58 3.25 7.21
N LEU A 45 -10.46 4.17 7.63
CA LEU A 45 -10.39 5.57 7.24
C LEU A 45 -9.15 6.28 7.82
N GLY A 46 -8.79 5.96 9.07
CA GLY A 46 -7.59 6.47 9.70
C GLY A 46 -6.34 6.00 8.97
N VAL A 47 -6.27 4.71 8.64
CA VAL A 47 -5.16 4.13 7.86
C VAL A 47 -5.09 4.79 6.49
N ALA A 48 -6.22 4.96 5.79
CA ALA A 48 -6.26 5.61 4.48
C ALA A 48 -5.75 7.07 4.53
N LYS A 49 -6.09 7.84 5.58
CA LYS A 49 -5.57 9.21 5.76
C LYS A 49 -4.08 9.24 6.04
N VAL A 50 -3.57 8.31 6.84
CA VAL A 50 -2.14 8.18 7.11
C VAL A 50 -1.39 7.83 5.81
N LEU A 51 -1.86 6.83 5.07
CA LEU A 51 -1.27 6.43 3.80
C LEU A 51 -1.34 7.55 2.76
N LYS A 52 -2.40 8.37 2.76
CA LYS A 52 -2.47 9.56 1.91
C LYS A 52 -1.29 10.50 2.16
N GLY A 53 -0.97 10.78 3.42
CA GLY A 53 0.19 11.60 3.79
C GLY A 53 1.52 10.98 3.34
N VAL A 54 1.65 9.65 3.42
CA VAL A 54 2.82 8.94 2.89
C VAL A 54 2.89 9.08 1.36
N VAL A 55 1.79 8.89 0.64
CA VAL A 55 1.75 9.04 -0.82
C VAL A 55 2.09 10.47 -1.25
N GLU A 56 1.64 11.49 -0.52
CA GLU A 56 1.97 12.89 -0.81
C GLU A 56 3.48 13.19 -0.61
N ALA A 57 4.11 12.56 0.38
CA ALA A 57 5.53 12.72 0.67
C ALA A 57 6.43 11.92 -0.29
N GLU A 58 6.03 10.69 -0.61
CA GLU A 58 6.83 9.75 -1.40
C GLU A 58 6.58 9.84 -2.91
N GLN A 59 5.46 10.46 -3.31
CA GLN A 59 5.07 10.67 -4.71
C GLN A 59 5.18 9.41 -5.60
N PRO A 60 4.63 8.24 -5.19
CA PRO A 60 4.70 7.03 -6.02
C PRO A 60 3.78 7.14 -7.24
N ASP A 61 4.10 6.42 -8.31
CA ASP A 61 3.21 6.31 -9.48
C ASP A 61 2.04 5.33 -9.27
N LEU A 62 2.19 4.38 -8.34
CA LEU A 62 1.24 3.30 -8.08
C LEU A 62 1.30 2.85 -6.62
N VAL A 63 0.15 2.50 -6.04
CA VAL A 63 0.05 1.93 -4.70
C VAL A 63 -0.60 0.55 -4.76
N PHE A 64 0.05 -0.44 -4.16
CA PHE A 64 -0.52 -1.77 -3.94
C PHE A 64 -1.01 -1.91 -2.50
N LEU A 65 -2.24 -2.40 -2.33
CA LEU A 65 -2.78 -2.83 -1.05
C LEU A 65 -3.37 -4.22 -1.19
N GLY A 66 -3.38 -4.97 -0.08
CA GLY A 66 -4.18 -6.18 0.01
C GLY A 66 -5.68 -5.87 -0.16
N LYS A 67 -6.44 -6.87 -0.63
CA LYS A 67 -7.91 -6.77 -0.74
C LYS A 67 -8.54 -6.43 0.61
N GLN A 68 -8.25 -7.24 1.62
CA GLN A 68 -8.81 -7.13 2.96
C GLN A 68 -7.73 -7.55 3.95
N ALA A 69 -7.68 -6.88 5.09
CA ALA A 69 -7.00 -7.40 6.25
C ALA A 69 -7.94 -8.44 6.91
N ILE A 70 -7.36 -9.51 7.44
CA ILE A 70 -8.14 -10.66 7.97
C ILE A 70 -8.63 -10.44 9.41
N ASP A 71 -8.16 -9.38 10.05
CA ASP A 71 -8.51 -8.98 11.42
C ASP A 71 -9.81 -8.17 11.45
N ASP A 72 -9.98 -7.21 10.55
CA ASP A 72 -11.18 -6.37 10.45
C ASP A 72 -12.16 -6.80 9.34
N ASP A 73 -11.69 -7.59 8.36
CA ASP A 73 -12.43 -8.03 7.17
C ASP A 73 -13.16 -6.90 6.42
N ALA A 74 -12.65 -5.67 6.51
CA ALA A 74 -13.40 -4.48 6.12
C ALA A 74 -13.45 -4.27 4.60
N ASN A 75 -12.39 -4.64 3.86
CA ASN A 75 -12.22 -4.35 2.43
C ASN A 75 -12.48 -2.86 2.11
N GLN A 76 -11.85 -1.94 2.84
CA GLN A 76 -12.17 -0.49 2.77
C GLN A 76 -10.96 0.41 2.50
N THR A 77 -9.81 0.14 3.13
CA THR A 77 -8.65 1.05 3.16
C THR A 77 -8.19 1.48 1.76
N GLY A 78 -8.06 0.53 0.83
CA GLY A 78 -7.61 0.82 -0.54
C GLY A 78 -8.60 1.72 -1.30
N GLN A 79 -9.90 1.43 -1.19
CA GLN A 79 -10.93 2.25 -1.84
C GLN A 79 -11.00 3.65 -1.26
N MET A 80 -10.91 3.79 0.07
CA MET A 80 -10.89 5.09 0.74
C MET A 80 -9.65 5.91 0.34
N LEU A 81 -8.47 5.29 0.31
CA LEU A 81 -7.24 5.95 -0.13
C LEU A 81 -7.37 6.47 -1.57
N SER A 82 -7.91 5.66 -2.50
CA SER A 82 -8.11 6.09 -3.89
C SER A 82 -9.04 7.30 -3.99
N ALA A 83 -10.12 7.35 -3.19
CA ALA A 83 -11.03 8.47 -3.15
C ALA A 83 -10.37 9.73 -2.56
N LEU A 84 -9.57 9.59 -1.50
CA LEU A 84 -8.85 10.70 -0.87
C LEU A 84 -7.77 11.31 -1.78
N LEU A 85 -7.13 10.49 -2.62
CA LEU A 85 -6.12 10.92 -3.59
C LEU A 85 -6.72 11.38 -4.92
N ASN A 86 -8.02 11.12 -5.15
CA ASN A 86 -8.66 11.23 -6.45
C ASN A 86 -7.94 10.41 -7.54
N TRP A 87 -7.55 9.19 -7.21
CA TRP A 87 -6.85 8.26 -8.10
C TRP A 87 -7.79 7.16 -8.60
N SER A 88 -7.47 6.61 -9.78
CA SER A 88 -8.14 5.41 -10.28
C SER A 88 -7.80 4.20 -9.40
N GLN A 89 -8.73 3.26 -9.29
CA GLN A 89 -8.55 2.02 -8.53
C GLN A 89 -8.99 0.78 -9.30
N ALA A 90 -8.34 -0.35 -9.03
CA ALA A 90 -8.72 -1.67 -9.54
C ALA A 90 -8.61 -2.71 -8.42
N THR A 91 -9.71 -2.90 -7.67
CA THR A 91 -9.77 -3.83 -6.54
C THR A 91 -9.88 -5.29 -6.98
N PHE A 92 -9.56 -6.24 -6.09
CA PHE A 92 -9.62 -7.68 -6.37
C PHE A 92 -8.71 -8.14 -7.52
N ALA A 93 -7.56 -7.48 -7.69
CA ALA A 93 -6.63 -7.81 -8.77
C ALA A 93 -6.08 -9.24 -8.65
N SER A 94 -6.26 -10.05 -9.70
CA SER A 94 -5.64 -11.37 -9.87
C SER A 94 -4.40 -11.33 -10.77
N LYS A 95 -4.28 -10.31 -11.63
CA LYS A 95 -3.11 -10.06 -12.48
C LYS A 95 -2.96 -8.56 -12.74
N VAL A 96 -1.71 -8.08 -12.71
CA VAL A 96 -1.36 -6.71 -13.08
C VAL A 96 -0.26 -6.73 -14.13
N GLU A 97 -0.49 -5.98 -15.22
CA GLU A 97 0.46 -5.79 -16.31
C GLU A 97 0.73 -4.30 -16.48
N LEU A 98 1.96 -3.89 -16.17
CA LEU A 98 2.41 -2.50 -16.39
C LEU A 98 2.73 -2.28 -17.87
N ALA A 99 2.18 -1.19 -18.40
CA ALA A 99 2.43 -0.63 -19.72
C ALA A 99 2.85 0.84 -19.57
N ASP A 100 3.26 1.48 -20.67
CA ASP A 100 3.75 2.87 -20.63
C ASP A 100 2.67 3.81 -20.09
N GLY A 101 2.91 4.35 -18.90
CA GLY A 101 2.01 5.27 -18.19
C GLY A 101 0.67 4.67 -17.76
N SER A 102 0.49 3.35 -17.78
CA SER A 102 -0.79 2.72 -17.39
C SER A 102 -0.61 1.30 -16.84
N ALA A 103 -1.62 0.84 -16.07
CA ALA A 103 -1.68 -0.52 -15.56
C ALA A 103 -2.94 -1.22 -16.08
N LYS A 104 -2.78 -2.38 -16.73
CA LYS A 104 -3.89 -3.27 -17.09
C LYS A 104 -4.09 -4.27 -15.96
N VAL A 105 -5.30 -4.30 -15.40
CA VAL A 105 -5.65 -5.13 -14.24
C VAL A 105 -6.75 -6.12 -14.59
N THR A 106 -6.54 -7.40 -14.25
CA THR A 106 -7.56 -8.45 -14.27
C THR A 106 -8.13 -8.61 -12.87
N ARG A 107 -9.46 -8.64 -12.73
CA ARG A 107 -10.20 -8.68 -11.46
C ARG A 107 -11.02 -9.96 -11.39
#